data_AF-A0A9Q1HSW3-F1
#
_entry.id   AF-A0A9Q1HSW3-F1
#
_cell.length_a   1.000
_cell.length_b   1.000
_cell.length_c   1.000
_cell.angle_alpha   90.00
_cell.angle_beta   90.00
_cell.angle_gamma   90.00
#
_symmetry.space_group_name_H-M   'P 1'
#
loop_
_entity.id
_entity.type
_entity.pdbx_description
1 polymer ?
#
loop_
_entity_poly.entity_id
_entity_poly.type
_entity_poly.pdbx_seq_one_letter_code
_entity_poly.pdbx_strand_id
1 'polypeptide(L)'
;MEKLWKVKFRNVGRGYFPQSRVECHYSLSAQHAWANCDWIGLFKVGWSSLRDYHTFVWALAPANYTEGTNVNCCVHFQASYLPRPGQDEYQFVYVDGTGEVCARSAQFSFCAPKPLDELVTLEQERDGDEEGGDILLVVPRAELLQSRLEECLRERAEFLQAREEEERRLKSEQEVREGAEQTWEKARDGLESQVTDLKEKLRQNTEELQSLEDKLQKGQSSLEAVTTERDSLLAERAQSQQRIRELEDDIKALRQRGLETESEVEKMKERVKKMSMQRRDEEEEKKSLQTETEAALGEQRCLRGRLDSSTRSVEALRAELSDMAAQRDHAQAELHQARLQAAQLTLQLADAGLALREGRASWAQDREALRNGAEMDRERVQKLSREVQRKEEWLQEERTEREKVEAELGKERDRNRVQLGEVRRELQDLRASLREVHKEKERNLLEKQHLMEYIRQLEQRLETVADAKWSEAALNASSRPSSPFISSEDENPEALQTSHPSGKLVTYTLCSPPEPEMLLFPGDVQSQRQVVISQPGPVSSPRQPEDDTLPHSSESEGEEQEVGHSGSQSCEEETALLLPDHRSTIFSELADSPLW
;
A
#
# COMPACT_ATOMS: atom_id res chain seq x y z
N MET A 1 32.58 8.01 -124.29
CA MET A 1 33.37 7.31 -123.25
C MET A 1 34.33 6.39 -123.97
N GLU A 2 35.63 6.57 -123.82
CA GLU A 2 36.60 5.63 -124.39
C GLU A 2 36.68 4.38 -123.51
N LYS A 3 36.88 3.20 -124.12
CA LYS A 3 36.95 1.94 -123.38
C LYS A 3 38.31 1.86 -122.69
N LEU A 4 38.28 2.02 -121.36
CA LEU A 4 39.44 1.94 -120.48
C LEU A 4 40.18 0.61 -120.72
N TRP A 5 41.48 0.69 -121.03
CA TRP A 5 42.31 -0.46 -121.41
C TRP A 5 43.27 -0.79 -120.26
N LYS A 6 43.17 -1.99 -119.66
CA LYS A 6 44.11 -2.47 -118.62
C LYS A 6 45.55 -2.47 -119.18
N VAL A 7 45.77 -3.19 -120.27
CA VAL A 7 47.07 -3.41 -120.93
C VAL A 7 46.91 -3.26 -122.45
N LYS A 8 47.97 -2.84 -123.16
CA LYS A 8 47.96 -2.69 -124.63
C LYS A 8 49.31 -3.08 -125.25
N PHE A 9 49.32 -4.09 -126.11
CA PHE A 9 50.50 -4.45 -126.91
C PHE A 9 50.86 -3.31 -127.88
N ARG A 10 52.17 -3.06 -128.04
CA ARG A 10 52.75 -2.03 -128.91
C ARG A 10 53.66 -2.66 -129.96
N ASN A 11 53.80 -1.99 -131.10
CA ASN A 11 54.71 -2.35 -132.19
C ASN A 11 54.61 -3.84 -132.62
N VAL A 12 53.38 -4.39 -132.58
CA VAL A 12 53.10 -5.77 -133.00
C VAL A 12 53.26 -5.84 -134.52
N GLY A 13 54.33 -6.49 -134.97
CA GLY A 13 54.60 -6.66 -136.39
C GLY A 13 53.58 -7.60 -137.04
N ARG A 14 53.28 -7.40 -138.33
CA ARG A 14 52.49 -8.38 -139.13
C ARG A 14 53.21 -9.73 -139.23
N GLY A 15 54.54 -9.71 -139.08
CA GLY A 15 55.29 -10.89 -138.71
C GLY A 15 56.70 -10.61 -138.16
N TYR A 16 57.26 -11.59 -137.47
CA TYR A 16 58.58 -11.61 -136.83
C TYR A 16 59.62 -12.50 -137.56
N PHE A 17 60.75 -12.89 -136.98
CA PHE A 17 61.64 -13.89 -137.61
C PHE A 17 61.73 -15.10 -136.67
N PRO A 18 61.41 -16.33 -137.10
CA PRO A 18 61.24 -17.45 -136.15
C PRO A 18 62.60 -18.00 -135.68
N GLN A 19 63.68 -17.60 -136.35
CA GLN A 19 65.08 -17.85 -135.97
C GLN A 19 65.67 -16.69 -135.13
N SER A 20 64.92 -15.61 -134.91
CA SER A 20 65.30 -14.49 -134.03
C SER A 20 64.56 -14.59 -132.69
N ARG A 21 65.11 -13.96 -131.65
CA ARG A 21 64.28 -13.57 -130.49
C ARG A 21 63.17 -12.62 -130.95
N VAL A 22 62.04 -12.65 -130.27
CA VAL A 22 60.91 -11.75 -130.52
C VAL A 22 60.66 -10.86 -129.31
N GLU A 23 60.74 -9.55 -129.55
CA GLU A 23 60.55 -8.50 -128.56
C GLU A 23 59.08 -8.08 -128.54
N CYS A 24 58.38 -8.54 -127.49
CA CYS A 24 56.97 -8.24 -127.26
C CYS A 24 56.86 -6.99 -126.39
N HIS A 25 56.67 -5.85 -127.03
CA HIS A 25 56.44 -4.57 -126.36
C HIS A 25 54.97 -4.42 -125.94
N TYR A 26 54.74 -3.89 -124.74
CA TYR A 26 53.41 -3.59 -124.24
C TYR A 26 53.43 -2.39 -123.31
N SER A 27 52.31 -1.68 -123.21
CA SER A 27 52.07 -0.65 -122.20
C SER A 27 51.13 -1.19 -121.15
N LEU A 28 51.47 -0.98 -119.88
CA LEU A 28 50.53 -1.04 -118.77
C LEU A 28 49.86 0.32 -118.63
N SER A 29 48.58 0.34 -118.30
CA SER A 29 47.90 1.58 -117.95
C SER A 29 48.01 1.86 -116.45
N ALA A 30 47.78 3.12 -116.07
CA ALA A 30 47.54 3.55 -114.69
C ALA A 30 46.37 2.83 -113.97
N GLN A 31 45.62 1.96 -114.65
CA GLN A 31 44.49 1.19 -114.13
C GLN A 31 44.77 -0.31 -114.06
N HIS A 32 46.00 -0.75 -114.36
CA HIS A 32 46.44 -2.14 -114.19
C HIS A 32 47.64 -2.22 -113.26
N ALA A 33 47.43 -2.78 -112.07
CA ALA A 33 48.52 -3.10 -111.16
C ALA A 33 49.24 -4.37 -111.65
N TRP A 34 50.48 -4.23 -112.11
CA TRP A 34 51.31 -5.38 -112.45
C TRP A 34 51.65 -6.23 -111.24
N ALA A 35 51.41 -7.54 -111.33
CA ALA A 35 51.92 -8.52 -110.38
C ALA A 35 53.07 -9.35 -111.00
N ASN A 36 53.97 -9.86 -110.15
CA ASN A 36 55.07 -10.73 -110.57
C ASN A 36 54.63 -12.12 -111.08
N CYS A 37 53.34 -12.45 -110.96
CA CYS A 37 52.68 -13.61 -111.53
C CYS A 37 51.82 -13.29 -112.77
N ASP A 38 51.79 -12.04 -113.23
CA ASP A 38 51.26 -11.70 -114.56
C ASP A 38 52.14 -12.34 -115.65
N TRP A 39 51.56 -12.78 -116.76
CA TRP A 39 52.30 -13.43 -117.86
C TRP A 39 51.74 -13.10 -119.24
N ILE A 40 52.60 -13.21 -120.24
CA ILE A 40 52.26 -13.04 -121.65
C ILE A 40 52.43 -14.39 -122.32
N GLY A 41 51.31 -14.98 -122.75
CA GLY A 41 51.28 -16.20 -123.55
C GLY A 41 51.29 -15.88 -125.04
N LEU A 42 52.03 -16.67 -125.81
CA LEU A 42 51.88 -16.74 -127.27
C LEU A 42 50.87 -17.83 -127.59
N PHE A 43 49.68 -17.46 -128.05
CA PHE A 43 48.60 -18.38 -128.39
C PHE A 43 48.41 -18.47 -129.90
N LYS A 44 48.12 -19.67 -130.42
CA LYS A 44 47.61 -19.84 -131.79
C LYS A 44 46.20 -19.28 -131.87
N VAL A 45 45.87 -18.57 -132.95
CA VAL A 45 44.52 -18.02 -133.17
C VAL A 45 43.48 -19.16 -133.18
N GLY A 46 42.36 -18.96 -132.48
CA GLY A 46 41.31 -19.98 -132.28
C GLY A 46 41.39 -20.76 -130.96
N TRP A 47 42.32 -20.39 -130.05
CA TRP A 47 42.41 -20.95 -128.71
C TRP A 47 41.12 -20.80 -127.88
N SER A 48 40.88 -21.76 -126.98
CA SER A 48 39.65 -21.91 -126.19
C SER A 48 39.85 -21.76 -124.68
N SER A 49 41.05 -22.13 -124.20
CA SER A 49 41.44 -22.19 -122.81
C SER A 49 42.78 -21.50 -122.61
N LEU A 50 43.03 -20.96 -121.41
CA LEU A 50 44.34 -20.43 -121.03
C LEU A 50 45.44 -21.51 -120.96
N ARG A 51 45.07 -22.79 -121.04
CA ARG A 51 46.02 -23.92 -121.16
C ARG A 51 46.49 -24.15 -122.61
N ASP A 52 45.91 -23.47 -123.59
CA ASP A 52 46.19 -23.64 -125.03
C ASP A 52 47.38 -22.77 -125.52
N TYR A 53 48.27 -22.32 -124.62
CA TYR A 53 49.43 -21.50 -125.01
C TYR A 53 50.48 -22.35 -125.73
N HIS A 54 51.16 -21.76 -126.72
CA HIS A 54 52.29 -22.39 -127.40
C HIS A 54 53.58 -22.24 -126.57
N THR A 55 53.77 -21.04 -126.01
CA THR A 55 54.84 -20.70 -125.06
C THR A 55 54.40 -19.50 -124.24
N PHE A 56 55.06 -19.22 -123.12
CA PHE A 56 54.79 -18.06 -122.28
C PHE A 56 56.06 -17.46 -121.69
N VAL A 57 55.97 -16.20 -121.29
CA VAL A 57 56.98 -15.51 -120.48
C VAL A 57 56.27 -14.74 -119.37
N TRP A 58 56.87 -14.66 -118.18
CA TRP A 58 56.37 -13.78 -117.13
C TRP A 58 56.44 -12.32 -117.59
N ALA A 59 55.42 -11.54 -117.27
CA ALA A 59 55.38 -10.12 -117.57
C ALA A 59 56.40 -9.41 -116.67
N LEU A 60 57.28 -8.60 -117.26
CA LEU A 60 58.28 -7.81 -116.54
C LEU A 60 57.94 -6.33 -116.62
N ALA A 61 57.85 -5.66 -115.48
CA ALA A 61 57.80 -4.21 -115.37
C ALA A 61 59.22 -3.61 -115.19
N PRO A 62 59.45 -2.33 -115.53
CA PRO A 62 60.72 -1.66 -115.27
C PRO A 62 61.09 -1.61 -113.78
N ALA A 63 62.39 -1.56 -113.45
CA ALA A 63 62.89 -1.51 -112.07
C ALA A 63 62.44 -0.27 -111.27
N ASN A 64 61.92 0.75 -111.95
CA ASN A 64 61.33 1.97 -111.39
C ASN A 64 59.80 2.04 -111.57
N TYR A 65 59.13 0.90 -111.78
CA TYR A 65 57.67 0.83 -111.85
C TYR A 65 57.02 1.33 -110.56
N THR A 66 55.99 2.17 -110.72
CA THR A 66 55.14 2.67 -109.64
C THR A 66 53.68 2.47 -110.04
N GLU A 67 52.87 1.94 -109.13
CA GLU A 67 51.45 1.69 -109.36
C GLU A 67 50.72 3.00 -109.68
N GLY A 68 49.77 2.96 -110.62
CA GLY A 68 49.10 4.16 -111.13
C GLY A 68 49.86 4.93 -112.23
N THR A 69 50.98 4.42 -112.74
CA THR A 69 51.71 5.05 -113.87
C THR A 69 51.59 4.27 -115.19
N ASN A 70 51.54 4.99 -116.31
CA ASN A 70 51.52 4.41 -117.66
C ASN A 70 52.95 4.02 -118.10
N VAL A 71 53.40 2.80 -117.80
CA VAL A 71 54.74 2.33 -118.17
C VAL A 71 54.78 1.56 -119.51
N ASN A 72 55.93 1.59 -120.17
CA ASN A 72 56.24 0.74 -121.31
C ASN A 72 57.16 -0.40 -120.86
N CYS A 73 56.82 -1.61 -121.27
CA CYS A 73 57.49 -2.85 -120.91
C CYS A 73 57.91 -3.62 -122.18
N CYS A 74 58.92 -4.46 -122.07
CA CYS A 74 59.32 -5.39 -123.12
C CYS A 74 59.68 -6.75 -122.50
N VAL A 75 59.18 -7.83 -123.11
CA VAL A 75 59.57 -9.21 -122.78
C VAL A 75 60.04 -9.93 -124.04
N HIS A 76 60.96 -10.87 -123.87
CA HIS A 76 61.72 -11.48 -124.96
C HIS A 76 61.35 -12.96 -125.09
N PHE A 77 60.65 -13.33 -126.16
CA PHE A 77 60.44 -14.74 -126.51
C PHE A 77 61.68 -15.27 -127.22
N GLN A 78 62.28 -16.33 -126.66
CA GLN A 78 63.48 -16.96 -127.22
C GLN A 78 63.14 -17.81 -128.45
N ALA A 79 63.98 -17.75 -129.49
CA ALA A 79 63.76 -18.41 -130.78
C ALA A 79 63.49 -19.92 -130.68
N SER A 80 64.09 -20.60 -129.70
CA SER A 80 63.90 -22.03 -129.43
C SER A 80 62.47 -22.43 -129.04
N TYR A 81 61.63 -21.47 -128.62
CA TYR A 81 60.25 -21.69 -128.20
C TYR A 81 59.24 -20.98 -129.11
N LEU A 82 59.68 -20.45 -130.25
CA LEU A 82 58.79 -19.83 -131.23
C LEU A 82 58.18 -20.87 -132.18
N PRO A 83 56.98 -20.58 -132.73
CA PRO A 83 56.41 -21.34 -133.83
C PRO A 83 57.36 -21.47 -135.02
N ARG A 84 57.31 -22.62 -135.69
CA ARG A 84 57.99 -22.81 -136.97
C ARG A 84 57.33 -21.91 -138.03
N PRO A 85 58.08 -21.41 -139.04
CA PRO A 85 57.48 -20.64 -140.13
C PRO A 85 56.39 -21.45 -140.83
N GLY A 86 55.21 -20.85 -140.99
CA GLY A 86 54.01 -21.47 -141.53
C GLY A 86 52.87 -20.47 -141.67
N GLN A 87 51.69 -20.96 -142.05
CA GLN A 87 50.46 -20.16 -142.21
C GLN A 87 49.65 -20.00 -140.91
N ASP A 88 50.08 -20.64 -139.83
CA ASP A 88 49.43 -20.49 -138.51
C ASP A 88 49.64 -19.07 -137.98
N GLU A 89 48.55 -18.36 -137.73
CA GLU A 89 48.58 -17.05 -137.09
C GLU A 89 48.61 -17.18 -135.56
N TYR A 90 49.40 -16.31 -134.94
CA TYR A 90 49.57 -16.24 -133.49
C TYR A 90 49.24 -14.85 -132.96
N GLN A 91 48.98 -14.77 -131.67
CA GLN A 91 48.73 -13.53 -130.93
C GLN A 91 49.33 -13.62 -129.53
N PHE A 92 49.89 -12.51 -129.05
CA PHE A 92 50.20 -12.34 -127.64
C PHE A 92 48.91 -12.11 -126.84
N VAL A 93 48.84 -12.72 -125.66
CA VAL A 93 47.72 -12.60 -124.74
C VAL A 93 48.30 -12.28 -123.37
N TYR A 94 47.87 -11.17 -122.79
CA TYR A 94 48.26 -10.80 -121.43
C TYR A 94 47.27 -11.41 -120.46
N VAL A 95 47.78 -12.09 -119.44
CA VAL A 95 47.01 -12.74 -118.38
C VAL A 95 47.54 -12.23 -117.05
N ASP A 96 46.66 -11.74 -116.17
CA ASP A 96 47.08 -11.29 -114.83
C ASP A 96 47.20 -12.46 -113.83
N GLY A 97 47.77 -12.17 -112.67
CA GLY A 97 47.93 -13.08 -111.55
C GLY A 97 46.63 -13.67 -111.00
N THR A 98 45.45 -13.16 -111.39
CA THR A 98 44.14 -13.76 -111.05
C THR A 98 43.64 -14.73 -112.13
N GLY A 99 44.25 -14.70 -113.33
CA GLY A 99 43.85 -15.48 -114.49
C GLY A 99 42.93 -14.75 -115.47
N GLU A 100 42.69 -13.45 -115.33
CA GLU A 100 41.91 -12.69 -116.31
C GLU A 100 42.75 -12.33 -117.54
N VAL A 101 42.10 -12.28 -118.71
CA VAL A 101 42.73 -11.86 -119.98
C VAL A 101 42.66 -10.34 -120.13
N CYS A 102 43.70 -9.64 -119.69
CA CYS A 102 43.73 -8.17 -119.69
C CYS A 102 43.90 -7.57 -121.10
N ALA A 103 44.57 -8.29 -122.02
CA ALA A 103 44.81 -7.84 -123.40
C ALA A 103 45.03 -8.99 -124.39
N ARG A 104 44.78 -8.70 -125.67
CA ARG A 104 45.11 -9.55 -126.83
C ARG A 104 45.75 -8.66 -127.91
N SER A 105 46.80 -9.14 -128.57
CA SER A 105 47.47 -8.40 -129.65
C SER A 105 46.70 -8.48 -130.99
N ALA A 106 47.17 -7.73 -131.99
CA ALA A 106 46.91 -8.07 -133.38
C ALA A 106 47.54 -9.45 -133.73
N GLN A 107 47.04 -10.09 -134.78
CA GLN A 107 47.46 -11.42 -135.23
C GLN A 107 48.67 -11.31 -136.19
N PHE A 108 49.58 -12.30 -136.15
CA PHE A 108 50.85 -12.24 -136.89
C PHE A 108 51.46 -13.59 -137.31
N SER A 109 52.36 -13.53 -138.32
CA SER A 109 53.27 -14.59 -138.80
C SER A 109 54.75 -14.11 -138.83
N PHE A 110 55.58 -14.21 -139.91
CA PHE A 110 57.08 -13.95 -139.85
C PHE A 110 57.85 -13.26 -141.18
N CYS A 111 58.76 -12.13 -141.22
CA CYS A 111 59.12 -10.94 -142.26
C CYS A 111 60.63 -10.33 -142.78
N ALA A 112 61.01 -8.98 -143.16
CA ALA A 112 62.36 -8.34 -143.83
C ALA A 112 62.79 -6.70 -144.07
N PRO A 113 64.06 -6.14 -144.54
CA PRO A 113 64.67 -4.64 -144.64
C PRO A 113 65.76 -3.98 -145.78
N LYS A 114 66.32 -2.63 -145.85
CA LYS A 114 67.40 -1.90 -146.84
C LYS A 114 68.15 -0.37 -146.70
N PRO A 115 69.17 0.21 -147.56
CA PRO A 115 70.16 1.52 -147.55
C PRO A 115 70.51 2.50 -148.89
N LEU A 116 71.42 3.56 -149.29
CA LEU A 116 72.52 4.73 -149.00
C LEU A 116 73.17 5.56 -150.33
N ASP A 117 74.08 6.63 -150.72
CA ASP A 117 74.96 7.98 -150.43
C ASP A 117 75.74 8.75 -151.73
N GLU A 118 76.62 9.86 -152.09
CA GLU A 118 77.37 11.29 -151.87
C GLU A 118 78.22 12.00 -153.17
N LEU A 119 79.07 13.14 -153.52
CA LEU A 119 79.74 14.59 -153.23
C LEU A 119 80.67 15.48 -154.36
N VAL A 120 81.35 16.75 -154.18
CA VAL A 120 82.58 17.67 -154.79
C VAL A 120 82.71 19.03 -155.81
N THR A 121 83.85 19.92 -155.97
CA THR A 121 84.09 21.38 -156.68
C THR A 121 85.56 22.16 -157.07
N LEU A 122 85.80 23.30 -157.94
CA LEU A 122 87.06 24.30 -158.23
C LEU A 122 86.97 25.66 -159.25
N GLU A 123 87.80 26.70 -159.82
CA GLU A 123 89.22 27.46 -160.01
C GLU A 123 89.40 28.99 -160.76
N GLN A 124 90.57 29.67 -161.26
CA GLN A 124 90.87 31.21 -161.69
C GLN A 124 92.11 31.83 -162.69
N GLU A 125 92.28 33.16 -163.24
CA GLU A 125 93.39 33.83 -164.24
C GLU A 125 93.73 35.49 -164.45
N ARG A 126 94.70 36.12 -165.33
CA ARG A 126 95.14 37.67 -165.65
C ARG A 126 96.19 38.21 -166.83
N ASP A 127 96.24 39.50 -167.46
CA ASP A 127 97.41 40.31 -168.22
C ASP A 127 97.52 41.97 -168.29
N GLY A 128 98.20 43.01 -169.02
CA GLY A 128 99.11 43.51 -170.25
C GLY A 128 100.15 44.81 -170.06
N ASP A 129 100.78 45.86 -170.82
CA ASP A 129 101.00 46.68 -172.18
C ASP A 129 102.38 47.67 -172.29
N GLU A 130 102.96 48.75 -173.06
CA GLU A 130 102.87 49.93 -174.15
C GLU A 130 104.25 50.59 -174.91
N GLU A 131 104.38 51.82 -175.64
CA GLU A 131 105.53 52.40 -176.62
C GLU A 131 105.84 54.01 -177.02
N GLY A 132 107.03 54.56 -177.64
CA GLY A 132 107.23 55.83 -178.56
C GLY A 132 108.55 56.78 -178.85
N GLY A 133 109.40 56.66 -179.93
CA GLY A 133 110.29 57.74 -180.56
C GLY A 133 111.86 57.60 -180.74
N ASP A 134 112.38 57.19 -181.91
CA ASP A 134 113.79 56.69 -182.10
C ASP A 134 114.90 57.72 -182.46
N ILE A 135 115.41 58.45 -181.46
CA ILE A 135 116.75 59.06 -181.50
C ILE A 135 117.69 58.20 -180.66
N LEU A 136 118.76 57.67 -181.27
CA LEU A 136 119.82 56.96 -180.57
C LEU A 136 120.69 57.94 -179.76
N LEU A 137 120.13 58.47 -178.67
CA LEU A 137 120.87 59.23 -177.68
C LEU A 137 121.84 58.26 -177.00
N VAL A 138 123.10 58.29 -177.43
CA VAL A 138 124.19 57.53 -176.81
C VAL A 138 124.55 58.18 -175.48
N VAL A 139 123.60 58.12 -174.54
CA VAL A 139 123.83 58.24 -173.10
C VAL A 139 124.93 57.24 -172.75
N PRO A 140 126.10 57.68 -172.29
CA PRO A 140 127.14 56.77 -171.83
C PRO A 140 126.53 55.79 -170.83
N ARG A 141 126.80 54.48 -170.98
CA ARG A 141 126.13 53.41 -170.21
C ARG A 141 126.18 53.61 -168.68
N ALA A 142 127.14 54.40 -168.19
CA ALA A 142 127.19 54.87 -166.80
C ALA A 142 125.98 55.73 -166.39
N GLU A 143 125.57 56.72 -167.19
CA GLU A 143 124.51 57.68 -166.86
C GLU A 143 123.13 57.01 -166.79
N LEU A 144 122.80 56.10 -167.70
CA LEU A 144 121.53 55.34 -167.65
C LEU A 144 121.48 54.40 -166.42
N LEU A 145 122.61 53.77 -166.08
CA LEU A 145 122.72 52.95 -164.87
C LEU A 145 122.67 53.81 -163.59
N GLN A 146 123.22 55.03 -163.63
CA GLN A 146 123.19 55.97 -162.53
C GLN A 146 121.76 56.48 -162.29
N SER A 147 121.04 56.91 -163.33
CA SER A 147 119.63 57.32 -163.21
C SER A 147 118.76 56.21 -162.60
N ARG A 148 118.97 54.95 -163.03
CA ARG A 148 118.22 53.79 -162.53
C ARG A 148 118.66 53.36 -161.12
N LEU A 149 119.89 53.65 -160.72
CA LEU A 149 120.36 53.50 -159.34
C LEU A 149 119.77 54.58 -158.43
N GLU A 150 119.71 55.82 -158.88
CA GLU A 150 119.07 56.95 -158.19
C GLU A 150 117.54 56.79 -158.08
N GLU A 151 116.93 56.04 -159.00
CA GLU A 151 115.55 55.55 -158.91
C GLU A 151 115.39 54.48 -157.83
N CYS A 152 116.10 53.35 -157.92
CA CYS A 152 116.05 52.30 -156.89
C CYS A 152 116.43 52.80 -155.47
N LEU A 153 117.27 53.83 -155.36
CA LEU A 153 117.61 54.46 -154.08
C LEU A 153 116.49 55.36 -153.54
N ARG A 154 115.71 56.03 -154.40
CA ARG A 154 114.49 56.76 -154.02
C ARG A 154 113.38 55.78 -153.62
N GLU A 155 113.08 54.79 -154.46
CA GLU A 155 112.12 53.72 -154.14
C GLU A 155 112.43 53.09 -152.78
N ARG A 156 113.70 52.73 -152.53
CA ARG A 156 114.11 52.16 -151.24
C ARG A 156 113.93 53.13 -150.07
N ALA A 157 114.13 54.43 -150.27
CA ALA A 157 113.87 55.43 -149.23
C ALA A 157 112.36 55.59 -148.96
N GLU A 158 111.54 55.61 -150.00
CA GLU A 158 110.08 55.68 -149.93
C GLU A 158 109.49 54.42 -149.28
N PHE A 159 109.96 53.21 -149.62
CA PHE A 159 109.58 51.96 -148.95
C PHE A 159 110.02 51.91 -147.48
N LEU A 160 111.19 52.47 -147.12
CA LEU A 160 111.61 52.58 -145.72
C LEU A 160 110.75 53.57 -144.95
N GLN A 161 110.41 54.73 -145.53
CA GLN A 161 109.50 55.70 -144.93
C GLN A 161 108.09 55.10 -144.75
N ALA A 162 107.51 54.49 -145.78
CA ALA A 162 106.21 53.83 -145.68
C ALA A 162 106.20 52.71 -144.62
N ARG A 163 107.29 51.94 -144.49
CA ARG A 163 107.45 50.97 -143.41
C ARG A 163 107.52 51.65 -142.04
N GLU A 164 108.27 52.74 -141.88
CA GLU A 164 108.34 53.49 -140.62
C GLU A 164 106.98 54.10 -140.26
N GLU A 165 106.19 54.54 -141.25
CA GLU A 165 104.82 55.03 -141.04
C GLU A 165 103.86 53.91 -140.59
N GLU A 166 103.92 52.73 -141.19
CA GLU A 166 103.13 51.57 -140.75
C GLU A 166 103.60 51.04 -139.39
N GLU A 167 104.90 51.04 -139.11
CA GLU A 167 105.41 50.72 -137.76
C GLU A 167 104.97 51.75 -136.72
N ARG A 168 104.81 53.04 -137.07
CA ARG A 168 104.19 54.04 -136.19
C ARG A 168 102.69 53.81 -136.04
N ARG A 169 101.97 53.52 -137.12
CA ARG A 169 100.51 53.22 -137.10
C ARG A 169 100.23 52.05 -136.16
N LEU A 170 100.93 50.94 -136.35
CA LEU A 170 100.76 49.73 -135.55
C LEU A 170 101.08 49.98 -134.07
N LYS A 171 102.10 50.78 -133.74
CA LYS A 171 102.38 51.23 -132.37
C LYS A 171 101.24 52.09 -131.80
N SER A 172 100.73 53.07 -132.56
CA SER A 172 99.59 53.89 -132.10
C SER A 172 98.28 53.10 -131.96
N GLU A 173 98.07 52.06 -132.78
CA GLU A 173 96.97 51.12 -132.59
C GLU A 173 97.17 50.23 -131.36
N GLN A 174 98.39 49.80 -131.06
CA GLN A 174 98.70 49.08 -129.82
C GLN A 174 98.43 49.96 -128.60
N GLU A 175 98.92 51.20 -128.57
CA GLU A 175 98.66 52.18 -127.50
C GLU A 175 97.15 52.43 -127.30
N VAL A 176 96.38 52.52 -128.39
CA VAL A 176 94.91 52.66 -128.33
C VAL A 176 94.22 51.38 -127.82
N ARG A 177 94.69 50.19 -128.22
CA ARG A 177 94.15 48.89 -127.76
C ARG A 177 94.46 48.68 -126.27
N GLU A 178 95.71 48.89 -125.83
CA GLU A 178 96.11 48.83 -124.43
C GLU A 178 95.35 49.86 -123.58
N GLY A 179 95.16 51.07 -124.09
CA GLY A 179 94.32 52.09 -123.45
C GLY A 179 92.87 51.63 -123.29
N ALA A 180 92.28 51.04 -124.33
CA ALA A 180 90.92 50.49 -124.29
C ALA A 180 90.82 49.33 -123.29
N GLU A 181 91.72 48.35 -123.35
CA GLU A 181 91.79 47.22 -122.42
C GLU A 181 91.91 47.69 -120.96
N GLN A 182 92.78 48.67 -120.68
CA GLN A 182 92.88 49.27 -119.35
C GLN A 182 91.59 49.98 -118.90
N THR A 183 90.81 50.58 -119.81
CA THR A 183 89.50 51.16 -119.44
C THR A 183 88.44 50.08 -119.19
N TRP A 184 88.45 48.98 -119.95
CA TRP A 184 87.57 47.83 -119.73
C TRP A 184 87.90 47.10 -118.43
N GLU A 185 89.19 46.96 -118.10
CA GLU A 185 89.66 46.41 -116.82
C GLU A 185 89.20 47.27 -115.64
N LYS A 186 89.43 48.59 -115.68
CA LYS A 186 88.95 49.51 -114.63
C LYS A 186 87.42 49.50 -114.50
N ALA A 187 86.69 49.30 -115.59
CA ALA A 187 85.23 49.16 -115.57
C ALA A 187 84.77 47.80 -114.99
N ARG A 188 85.47 46.70 -115.34
CA ARG A 188 85.26 45.36 -114.77
C ARG A 188 85.47 45.37 -113.27
N ASP A 189 86.62 45.87 -112.82
CA ASP A 189 87.00 45.90 -111.40
C ASP A 189 86.08 46.81 -110.58
N GLY A 190 85.66 47.95 -111.16
CA GLY A 190 84.65 48.83 -110.58
C GLY A 190 83.26 48.19 -110.46
N LEU A 191 82.89 47.30 -111.39
CA LEU A 191 81.65 46.52 -111.31
C LEU A 191 81.77 45.34 -110.34
N GLU A 192 82.92 44.66 -110.30
CA GLU A 192 83.18 43.57 -109.37
C GLU A 192 83.19 44.07 -107.91
N SER A 193 83.79 45.25 -107.66
CA SER A 193 83.72 45.94 -106.38
C SER A 193 82.27 46.27 -105.98
N GLN A 194 81.42 46.72 -106.92
CA GLN A 194 79.99 46.92 -106.65
C GLN A 194 79.26 45.61 -106.34
N VAL A 195 79.63 44.51 -107.02
CA VAL A 195 79.07 43.17 -106.75
C VAL A 195 79.51 42.63 -105.38
N THR A 196 80.75 42.86 -104.94
CA THR A 196 81.18 42.50 -103.58
C THR A 196 80.49 43.36 -102.53
N ASP A 197 80.36 44.67 -102.76
CA ASP A 197 79.65 45.60 -101.89
C ASP A 197 78.18 45.21 -101.71
N LEU A 198 77.50 44.84 -102.79
CA LEU A 198 76.09 44.42 -102.76
C LEU A 198 75.91 43.06 -102.11
N LYS A 199 76.84 42.11 -102.31
CA LYS A 199 76.84 40.81 -101.59
C LYS A 199 77.05 41.00 -100.08
N GLU A 200 77.96 41.88 -99.69
CA GLU A 200 78.25 42.16 -98.28
C GLU A 200 77.10 42.93 -97.61
N LYS A 201 76.50 43.92 -98.27
CA LYS A 201 75.27 44.59 -97.80
C LYS A 201 74.09 43.62 -97.71
N LEU A 202 73.97 42.66 -98.63
CA LEU A 202 72.95 41.60 -98.56
C LEU A 202 73.21 40.66 -97.37
N ARG A 203 74.46 40.25 -97.13
CA ARG A 203 74.87 39.44 -95.96
C ARG A 203 74.52 40.16 -94.65
N GLN A 204 74.92 41.42 -94.52
CA GLN A 204 74.60 42.28 -93.37
C GLN A 204 73.08 42.37 -93.15
N ASN A 205 72.30 42.67 -94.20
CA ASN A 205 70.83 42.70 -94.12
C ASN A 205 70.23 41.35 -93.70
N THR A 206 70.76 40.21 -94.17
CA THR A 206 70.28 38.89 -93.73
C THR A 206 70.65 38.56 -92.29
N GLU A 207 71.80 39.01 -91.81
CA GLU A 207 72.22 38.85 -90.41
C GLU A 207 71.45 39.78 -89.47
N GLU A 208 71.11 40.99 -89.91
CA GLU A 208 70.19 41.89 -89.20
C GLU A 208 68.77 41.31 -89.14
N LEU A 209 68.24 40.77 -90.24
CA LEU A 209 66.94 40.09 -90.27
C LEU A 209 66.92 38.87 -89.36
N GLN A 210 67.91 37.99 -89.43
CA GLN A 210 68.05 36.88 -88.49
C GLN A 210 68.16 37.37 -87.04
N SER A 211 68.92 38.44 -86.79
CA SER A 211 69.03 39.04 -85.45
C SER A 211 67.72 39.67 -84.96
N LEU A 212 66.81 40.07 -85.85
CA LEU A 212 65.47 40.57 -85.50
C LEU A 212 64.48 39.42 -85.29
N GLU A 213 64.56 38.36 -86.09
CA GLU A 213 63.77 37.13 -85.96
C GLU A 213 64.10 36.39 -84.65
N ASP A 214 65.38 36.29 -84.34
CA ASP A 214 65.92 35.73 -83.10
C ASP A 214 65.49 36.55 -81.86
N LYS A 215 65.41 37.89 -81.98
CA LYS A 215 64.83 38.78 -80.95
C LYS A 215 63.31 38.62 -80.84
N LEU A 216 62.61 38.44 -81.96
CA LEU A 216 61.16 38.23 -81.99
C LEU A 216 60.79 36.90 -81.31
N GLN A 217 61.52 35.82 -81.59
CA GLN A 217 61.29 34.50 -80.98
C GLN A 217 61.67 34.47 -79.49
N LYS A 218 62.69 35.23 -79.07
CA LYS A 218 62.98 35.51 -77.64
C LYS A 218 61.89 36.35 -76.98
N GLY A 219 61.29 37.29 -77.71
CA GLY A 219 60.10 38.04 -77.28
C GLY A 219 58.85 37.16 -77.16
N GLN A 220 58.63 36.22 -78.07
CA GLN A 220 57.51 35.28 -78.03
C GLN A 220 57.64 34.29 -76.87
N SER A 221 58.80 33.64 -76.71
CA SER A 221 59.02 32.69 -75.60
C SER A 221 58.99 33.36 -74.22
N SER A 222 59.44 34.61 -74.08
CA SER A 222 59.27 35.37 -72.84
C SER A 222 57.82 35.86 -72.62
N LEU A 223 57.08 36.20 -73.68
CA LEU A 223 55.65 36.49 -73.59
C LEU A 223 54.85 35.24 -73.16
N GLU A 224 55.15 34.08 -73.76
CA GLU A 224 54.55 32.79 -73.40
C GLU A 224 54.80 32.46 -71.92
N ALA A 225 56.06 32.55 -71.46
CA ALA A 225 56.41 32.38 -70.05
C ALA A 225 55.58 33.30 -69.14
N VAL A 226 55.56 34.61 -69.43
CA VAL A 226 54.77 35.60 -68.65
C VAL A 226 53.26 35.32 -68.70
N THR A 227 52.72 34.79 -69.80
CA THR A 227 51.31 34.35 -69.83
C THR A 227 51.06 33.11 -68.97
N THR A 228 51.99 32.14 -68.92
CA THR A 228 51.86 30.97 -68.03
C THR A 228 51.99 31.34 -66.56
N GLU A 229 52.87 32.29 -66.20
CA GLU A 229 52.97 32.84 -64.85
C GLU A 229 51.72 33.66 -64.46
N ARG A 230 51.17 34.45 -65.39
CA ARG A 230 49.89 35.15 -65.18
C ARG A 230 48.78 34.14 -64.87
N ASP A 231 48.69 33.06 -65.64
CA ASP A 231 47.58 32.10 -65.53
C ASP A 231 47.71 31.18 -64.31
N SER A 232 48.92 30.84 -63.88
CA SER A 232 49.14 30.17 -62.59
C SER A 232 48.80 31.09 -61.41
N LEU A 233 49.22 32.36 -61.42
CA LEU A 233 48.87 33.35 -60.39
C LEU A 233 47.35 33.64 -60.34
N LEU A 234 46.66 33.60 -61.49
CA LEU A 234 45.19 33.69 -61.52
C LEU A 234 44.52 32.45 -60.91
N ALA A 235 45.07 31.25 -61.13
CA ALA A 235 44.57 30.02 -60.52
C ALA A 235 44.81 30.00 -58.99
N GLU A 236 46.01 30.36 -58.52
CA GLU A 236 46.30 30.48 -57.08
C GLU A 236 45.41 31.55 -56.42
N ARG A 237 45.20 32.70 -57.08
CA ARG A 237 44.28 33.73 -56.61
C ARG A 237 42.84 33.20 -56.51
N ALA A 238 42.38 32.43 -57.49
CA ALA A 238 41.03 31.84 -57.46
C ALA A 238 40.89 30.83 -56.32
N GLN A 239 41.89 29.97 -56.09
CA GLN A 239 41.92 29.01 -54.98
C GLN A 239 41.97 29.73 -53.62
N SER A 240 42.77 30.78 -53.48
CA SER A 240 42.85 31.62 -52.28
C SER A 240 41.51 32.31 -51.99
N GLN A 241 40.88 32.91 -53.00
CA GLN A 241 39.54 33.50 -52.88
C GLN A 241 38.47 32.48 -52.50
N GLN A 242 38.54 31.25 -53.04
CA GLN A 242 37.62 30.18 -52.68
C GLN A 242 37.78 29.76 -51.21
N ARG A 243 39.02 29.56 -50.76
CA ARG A 243 39.34 29.24 -49.36
C ARG A 243 38.93 30.34 -48.37
N ILE A 244 38.97 31.61 -48.80
CA ILE A 244 38.46 32.74 -48.00
C ILE A 244 36.93 32.62 -47.82
N ARG A 245 36.16 32.31 -48.88
CA ARG A 245 34.70 32.11 -48.78
C ARG A 245 34.35 30.96 -47.84
N GLU A 246 35.05 29.84 -47.96
CA GLU A 246 34.86 28.66 -47.10
C GLU A 246 35.08 29.01 -45.63
N LEU A 247 36.16 29.74 -45.30
CA LEU A 247 36.43 30.22 -43.95
C LEU A 247 35.42 31.28 -43.47
N GLU A 248 34.92 32.15 -44.36
CA GLU A 248 33.83 33.09 -44.03
C GLU A 248 32.53 32.36 -43.69
N ASP A 249 32.19 31.29 -44.42
CA ASP A 249 30.99 30.48 -44.19
C ASP A 249 31.13 29.62 -42.92
N ASP A 250 32.30 29.04 -42.65
CA ASP A 250 32.62 28.42 -41.36
C ASP A 250 32.46 29.41 -40.20
N ILE A 251 32.94 30.66 -40.35
CA ILE A 251 32.78 31.71 -39.33
C ILE A 251 31.30 32.09 -39.15
N LYS A 252 30.48 32.12 -40.21
CA LYS A 252 29.02 32.34 -40.11
C LYS A 252 28.35 31.18 -39.35
N ALA A 253 28.67 29.94 -39.69
CA ALA A 253 28.12 28.74 -39.05
C ALA A 253 28.53 28.62 -37.57
N LEU A 254 29.78 28.95 -37.22
CA LEU A 254 30.26 28.97 -35.83
C LEU A 254 29.58 30.08 -35.02
N ARG A 255 29.35 31.28 -35.61
CA ARG A 255 28.59 32.35 -34.95
C ARG A 255 27.13 31.97 -34.70
N GLN A 256 26.48 31.35 -35.70
CA GLN A 256 25.10 30.86 -35.52
C GLN A 256 25.04 29.83 -34.39
N ARG A 257 25.94 28.83 -34.39
CA ARG A 257 26.01 27.82 -33.32
C ARG A 257 26.30 28.43 -31.95
N GLY A 258 27.11 29.48 -31.91
CA GLY A 258 27.30 30.32 -30.71
C GLY A 258 25.97 30.87 -30.18
N LEU A 259 25.22 31.62 -31.00
CA LEU A 259 23.92 32.17 -30.64
C LEU A 259 22.89 31.09 -30.24
N GLU A 260 22.89 29.95 -30.92
CA GLU A 260 22.07 28.79 -30.57
C GLU A 260 22.39 28.29 -29.16
N THR A 261 23.67 28.01 -28.87
CA THR A 261 24.12 27.55 -27.53
C THR A 261 23.95 28.61 -26.44
N GLU A 262 24.13 29.90 -26.74
CA GLU A 262 23.80 31.00 -25.81
C GLU A 262 22.30 31.00 -25.48
N SER A 263 21.43 30.77 -26.47
CA SER A 263 19.98 30.65 -26.23
C SER A 263 19.63 29.42 -25.37
N GLU A 264 20.35 28.31 -25.52
CA GLU A 264 20.17 27.10 -24.70
C GLU A 264 20.67 27.32 -23.27
N VAL A 265 21.81 27.99 -23.10
CA VAL A 265 22.34 28.41 -21.81
C VAL A 265 21.36 29.33 -21.09
N GLU A 266 20.73 30.30 -21.77
CA GLU A 266 19.74 31.18 -21.13
C GLU A 266 18.44 30.45 -20.78
N LYS A 267 17.93 29.57 -21.66
CA LYS A 267 16.80 28.66 -21.33
C LYS A 267 17.12 27.79 -20.11
N MET A 268 18.35 27.31 -19.98
CA MET A 268 18.79 26.53 -18.83
C MET A 268 18.96 27.38 -17.57
N LYS A 269 19.43 28.64 -17.66
CA LYS A 269 19.42 29.59 -16.55
C LYS A 269 17.99 29.85 -16.06
N GLU A 270 17.03 30.09 -16.96
CA GLU A 270 15.62 30.27 -16.57
C GLU A 270 15.03 29.04 -15.90
N ARG A 271 15.36 27.83 -16.39
CA ARG A 271 15.00 26.58 -15.70
C ARG A 271 15.63 26.49 -14.31
N VAL A 272 16.90 26.85 -14.14
CA VAL A 272 17.58 26.87 -12.84
C VAL A 272 16.98 27.93 -11.90
N LYS A 273 16.67 29.13 -12.39
CA LYS A 273 15.95 30.18 -11.62
C LYS A 273 14.60 29.65 -11.15
N LYS A 274 13.79 29.08 -12.04
CA LYS A 274 12.48 28.51 -11.68
C LYS A 274 12.59 27.37 -10.67
N MET A 275 13.50 26.41 -10.88
CA MET A 275 13.73 25.33 -9.92
C MET A 275 14.23 25.87 -8.58
N SER A 276 15.09 26.90 -8.56
CA SER A 276 15.59 27.52 -7.33
C SER A 276 14.53 28.34 -6.59
N MET A 277 13.55 28.91 -7.30
CA MET A 277 12.40 29.58 -6.69
C MET A 277 11.46 28.55 -6.08
N GLN A 278 11.04 27.55 -6.86
CA GLN A 278 10.23 26.43 -6.36
C GLN A 278 10.89 25.77 -5.12
N ARG A 279 12.20 25.51 -5.15
CA ARG A 279 12.93 24.92 -4.01
C ARG A 279 13.07 25.83 -2.79
N ARG A 280 12.81 27.13 -2.94
CA ARG A 280 12.71 28.10 -1.85
C ARG A 280 11.29 28.09 -1.30
N ASP A 281 10.29 28.14 -2.17
CA ASP A 281 8.87 28.08 -1.84
C ASP A 281 8.58 26.79 -1.04
N GLU A 282 9.01 25.62 -1.53
CA GLU A 282 8.96 24.31 -0.83
C GLU A 282 9.66 24.34 0.55
N GLU A 283 10.72 25.13 0.69
CA GLU A 283 11.51 25.23 1.94
C GLU A 283 10.94 26.28 2.90
N GLU A 284 10.09 27.20 2.43
CA GLU A 284 9.33 28.14 3.24
C GLU A 284 7.99 27.49 3.67
N GLU A 285 7.32 26.75 2.78
CA GLU A 285 6.21 25.84 3.12
C GLU A 285 6.62 24.83 4.19
N LYS A 286 7.76 24.14 4.02
CA LYS A 286 8.27 23.21 5.03
C LYS A 286 8.51 23.87 6.39
N LYS A 287 8.95 25.12 6.43
CA LYS A 287 9.13 25.88 7.68
C LYS A 287 7.78 26.22 8.32
N SER A 288 6.78 26.63 7.52
CA SER A 288 5.43 26.90 8.03
C SER A 288 4.77 25.63 8.61
N LEU A 289 4.83 24.50 7.90
CA LEU A 289 4.34 23.20 8.37
C LEU A 289 5.10 22.73 9.63
N GLN A 290 6.41 22.97 9.72
CA GLN A 290 7.15 22.71 10.95
C GLN A 290 6.61 23.54 12.12
N THR A 291 6.42 24.86 11.97
CA THR A 291 5.84 25.69 13.04
C THR A 291 4.41 25.31 13.41
N GLU A 292 3.60 24.85 12.44
CA GLU A 292 2.25 24.35 12.69
C GLU A 292 2.27 23.03 13.47
N THR A 293 3.15 22.08 13.13
CA THR A 293 3.32 20.85 13.92
C THR A 293 3.84 21.11 15.33
N GLU A 294 4.75 22.08 15.52
CA GLU A 294 5.21 22.49 16.84
C GLU A 294 4.11 23.14 17.68
N ALA A 295 3.26 23.97 17.06
CA ALA A 295 2.07 24.56 17.68
C ALA A 295 1.06 23.48 18.09
N ALA A 296 0.70 22.56 17.19
CA ALA A 296 -0.21 21.45 17.47
C ALA A 296 0.33 20.52 18.58
N LEU A 297 1.65 20.25 18.62
CA LEU A 297 2.28 19.54 19.74
C LEU A 297 2.26 20.36 21.05
N GLY A 298 2.28 21.69 20.98
CA GLY A 298 2.01 22.59 22.10
C GLY A 298 0.57 22.44 22.63
N GLU A 299 -0.41 22.50 21.75
CA GLU A 299 -1.83 22.33 22.09
C GLU A 299 -2.13 20.95 22.68
N GLN A 300 -1.62 19.87 22.07
CA GLN A 300 -1.77 18.52 22.63
C GLN A 300 -1.18 18.40 24.03
N ARG A 301 -0.03 19.03 24.31
CA ARG A 301 0.55 19.09 25.68
C ARG A 301 -0.34 19.87 26.64
N CYS A 302 -0.93 20.98 26.21
CA CYS A 302 -1.88 21.76 27.01
C CYS A 302 -3.16 20.98 27.32
N LEU A 303 -3.77 20.36 26.30
CA LEU A 303 -4.96 19.51 26.43
C LEU A 303 -4.70 18.29 27.32
N ARG A 304 -3.52 17.67 27.23
CA ARG A 304 -3.12 16.58 28.13
C ARG A 304 -2.99 17.04 29.58
N GLY A 305 -2.35 18.19 29.82
CA GLY A 305 -2.29 18.78 31.17
C GLY A 305 -3.67 19.12 31.76
N ARG A 306 -4.62 19.54 30.92
CA ARG A 306 -6.04 19.73 31.31
C ARG A 306 -6.75 18.40 31.60
N LEU A 307 -6.48 17.34 30.84
CA LEU A 307 -7.01 16.00 31.09
C LEU A 307 -6.43 15.39 32.37
N ASP A 308 -5.12 15.52 32.61
CA ASP A 308 -4.45 15.00 33.80
C ASP A 308 -4.96 15.70 35.08
N SER A 309 -5.15 17.02 35.04
CA SER A 309 -5.71 17.79 36.17
C SER A 309 -7.20 17.50 36.40
N SER A 310 -8.00 17.35 35.33
CA SER A 310 -9.38 16.87 35.43
C SER A 310 -9.47 15.46 36.03
N THR A 311 -8.59 14.55 35.59
CA THR A 311 -8.53 13.16 36.10
C THR A 311 -8.22 13.14 37.60
N ARG A 312 -7.22 13.91 38.05
CA ARG A 312 -6.91 14.06 39.49
C ARG A 312 -8.07 14.66 40.29
N SER A 313 -8.84 15.58 39.71
CA SER A 313 -10.06 16.12 40.35
C SER A 313 -11.15 15.07 40.48
N VAL A 314 -11.32 14.19 39.47
CA VAL A 314 -12.27 13.07 39.52
C VAL A 314 -11.79 11.99 40.50
N GLU A 315 -10.48 11.75 40.61
CA GLU A 315 -9.90 10.84 41.61
C GLU A 315 -10.08 11.35 43.03
N ALA A 316 -9.88 12.66 43.28
CA ALA A 316 -10.16 13.29 44.56
C ALA A 316 -11.65 13.17 44.95
N LEU A 317 -12.57 13.52 44.04
CA LEU A 317 -14.01 13.38 44.28
C LEU A 317 -14.44 11.91 44.49
N ARG A 318 -13.78 10.95 43.85
CA ARG A 318 -14.00 9.50 44.11
C ARG A 318 -13.51 9.08 45.49
N ALA A 319 -12.38 9.61 45.95
CA ALA A 319 -11.89 9.37 47.32
C ALA A 319 -12.86 9.97 48.36
N GLU A 320 -13.28 11.23 48.17
CA GLU A 320 -14.28 11.88 49.03
C GLU A 320 -15.60 11.09 49.09
N LEU A 321 -16.11 10.62 47.94
CA LEU A 321 -17.31 9.77 47.90
C LEU A 321 -17.12 8.42 48.60
N SER A 322 -15.91 7.83 48.53
CA SER A 322 -15.56 6.60 49.24
C SER A 322 -15.51 6.81 50.75
N ASP A 323 -14.92 7.91 51.22
CA ASP A 323 -14.85 8.26 52.63
C ASP A 323 -16.25 8.59 53.20
N MET A 324 -17.09 9.30 52.44
CA MET A 324 -18.48 9.55 52.81
C MET A 324 -19.32 8.26 52.85
N ALA A 325 -19.06 7.29 51.96
CA ALA A 325 -19.70 5.98 52.01
C ALA A 325 -19.25 5.17 53.24
N ALA A 326 -17.95 5.18 53.58
CA ALA A 326 -17.44 4.54 54.78
C ALA A 326 -18.00 5.16 56.07
N GLN A 327 -18.13 6.50 56.13
CA GLN A 327 -18.80 7.21 57.22
C GLN A 327 -20.28 6.83 57.36
N ARG A 328 -21.02 6.76 56.23
CA ARG A 328 -22.42 6.30 56.22
C ARG A 328 -22.54 4.87 56.77
N ASP A 329 -21.68 3.96 56.32
CA ASP A 329 -21.76 2.55 56.70
C ASP A 329 -21.35 2.33 58.15
N HIS A 330 -20.40 3.11 58.66
CA HIS A 330 -20.09 3.17 60.09
C HIS A 330 -21.28 3.68 60.93
N ALA A 331 -21.88 4.82 60.56
CA ALA A 331 -23.05 5.35 61.25
C ALA A 331 -24.27 4.41 61.17
N GLN A 332 -24.42 3.65 60.07
CA GLN A 332 -25.45 2.62 59.95
C GLN A 332 -25.18 1.42 60.87
N ALA A 333 -23.91 1.04 61.07
CA ALA A 333 -23.52 0.01 62.04
C ALA A 333 -23.76 0.47 63.49
N GLU A 334 -23.41 1.72 63.83
CA GLU A 334 -23.73 2.32 65.14
C GLU A 334 -25.25 2.38 65.38
N LEU A 335 -26.03 2.79 64.39
CA LEU A 335 -27.50 2.80 64.46
C LEU A 335 -28.07 1.38 64.64
N HIS A 336 -27.48 0.37 64.01
CA HIS A 336 -27.86 -1.03 64.22
C HIS A 336 -27.52 -1.50 65.64
N GLN A 337 -26.33 -1.18 66.15
CA GLN A 337 -25.93 -1.48 67.53
C GLN A 337 -26.84 -0.79 68.56
N ALA A 338 -27.18 0.49 68.35
CA ALA A 338 -28.11 1.23 69.20
C ALA A 338 -29.52 0.62 69.18
N ARG A 339 -30.00 0.14 68.02
CA ARG A 339 -31.27 -0.60 67.90
C ARG A 339 -31.24 -1.93 68.66
N LEU A 340 -30.15 -2.69 68.59
CA LEU A 340 -29.96 -3.93 69.36
C LEU A 340 -29.95 -3.66 70.87
N GLN A 341 -29.23 -2.63 71.32
CA GLN A 341 -29.21 -2.21 72.72
C GLN A 341 -30.59 -1.75 73.22
N ALA A 342 -31.31 -0.97 72.41
CA ALA A 342 -32.68 -0.55 72.74
C ALA A 342 -33.65 -1.75 72.82
N ALA A 343 -33.53 -2.73 71.92
CA ALA A 343 -34.31 -3.97 71.99
C ALA A 343 -33.98 -4.81 73.24
N GLN A 344 -32.69 -4.92 73.61
CA GLN A 344 -32.25 -5.60 74.82
C GLN A 344 -32.79 -4.93 76.10
N LEU A 345 -32.73 -3.60 76.18
CA LEU A 345 -33.30 -2.84 77.30
C LEU A 345 -34.83 -2.95 77.34
N THR A 346 -35.49 -3.02 76.19
CA THR A 346 -36.95 -3.23 76.09
C THR A 346 -37.34 -4.62 76.61
N LEU A 347 -36.56 -5.66 76.31
CA LEU A 347 -36.76 -7.00 76.85
C LEU A 347 -36.58 -7.02 78.37
N GLN A 348 -35.48 -6.45 78.88
CA GLN A 348 -35.24 -6.34 80.32
C GLN A 348 -36.36 -5.58 81.07
N LEU A 349 -36.92 -4.54 80.45
CA LEU A 349 -38.06 -3.79 81.00
C LEU A 349 -39.37 -4.61 80.94
N ALA A 350 -39.55 -5.45 79.92
CA ALA A 350 -40.66 -6.39 79.85
C ALA A 350 -40.55 -7.47 80.94
N ASP A 351 -39.37 -8.06 81.13
CA ASP A 351 -39.08 -9.08 82.15
C ASP A 351 -39.28 -8.54 83.57
N ALA A 352 -38.71 -7.37 83.87
CA ALA A 352 -38.94 -6.68 85.15
C ALA A 352 -40.42 -6.32 85.34
N GLY A 353 -41.11 -5.95 84.26
CA GLY A 353 -42.55 -5.72 84.26
C GLY A 353 -43.38 -6.99 84.47
N LEU A 354 -42.91 -8.17 84.05
CA LEU A 354 -43.55 -9.46 84.32
C LEU A 354 -43.34 -9.85 85.79
N ALA A 355 -42.11 -9.81 86.30
CA ALA A 355 -41.82 -10.08 87.71
C ALA A 355 -42.60 -9.16 88.67
N LEU A 356 -42.80 -7.88 88.31
CA LEU A 356 -43.65 -6.95 89.06
C LEU A 356 -45.16 -7.27 88.99
N ARG A 357 -45.64 -7.93 87.92
CA ARG A 357 -47.03 -8.42 87.85
C ARG A 357 -47.20 -9.70 88.64
N GLU A 358 -46.26 -10.63 88.54
CA GLU A 358 -46.22 -11.89 89.29
C GLU A 358 -46.16 -11.62 90.80
N GLY A 359 -45.25 -10.76 91.26
CA GLY A 359 -45.18 -10.35 92.67
C GLY A 359 -46.40 -9.59 93.19
N ARG A 360 -47.16 -8.92 92.30
CA ARG A 360 -48.47 -8.34 92.65
C ARG A 360 -49.58 -9.39 92.70
N ALA A 361 -49.49 -10.44 91.88
CA ALA A 361 -50.45 -11.54 91.85
C ALA A 361 -50.27 -12.47 93.05
N SER A 362 -49.04 -12.85 93.41
CA SER A 362 -48.77 -13.61 94.64
C SER A 362 -49.22 -12.85 95.89
N TRP A 363 -48.84 -11.56 96.03
CA TRP A 363 -49.35 -10.75 97.16
C TRP A 363 -50.88 -10.52 97.11
N ALA A 364 -51.53 -10.66 95.95
CA ALA A 364 -53.00 -10.70 95.90
C ALA A 364 -53.56 -12.00 96.48
N GLN A 365 -52.97 -13.14 96.11
CA GLN A 365 -53.33 -14.48 96.60
C GLN A 365 -53.06 -14.62 98.11
N ASP A 366 -51.87 -14.22 98.58
CA ASP A 366 -51.49 -14.25 100.00
C ASP A 366 -52.44 -13.40 100.86
N ARG A 367 -52.79 -12.20 100.40
CA ARG A 367 -53.74 -11.31 101.08
C ARG A 367 -55.14 -11.91 101.15
N GLU A 368 -55.55 -12.68 100.13
CA GLU A 368 -56.83 -13.38 100.11
C GLU A 368 -56.82 -14.63 101.00
N ALA A 369 -55.74 -15.41 101.00
CA ALA A 369 -55.52 -16.50 101.94
C ALA A 369 -55.51 -16.02 103.41
N LEU A 370 -54.88 -14.88 103.70
CA LEU A 370 -54.91 -14.24 105.03
C LEU A 370 -56.31 -13.74 105.43
N ARG A 371 -57.11 -13.23 104.48
CA ARG A 371 -58.52 -12.87 104.74
C ARG A 371 -59.35 -14.11 105.07
N ASN A 372 -59.24 -15.15 104.25
CA ASN A 372 -59.97 -16.40 104.44
C ASN A 372 -59.57 -17.06 105.77
N GLY A 373 -58.28 -17.05 106.12
CA GLY A 373 -57.79 -17.49 107.43
C GLY A 373 -58.41 -16.68 108.59
N ALA A 374 -58.42 -15.35 108.50
CA ALA A 374 -59.02 -14.49 109.50
C ALA A 374 -60.56 -14.65 109.60
N GLU A 375 -61.24 -15.02 108.52
CA GLU A 375 -62.67 -15.36 108.54
C GLU A 375 -62.93 -16.73 109.17
N MET A 376 -62.13 -17.75 108.86
CA MET A 376 -62.17 -19.04 109.55
C MET A 376 -61.88 -18.91 111.05
N ASP A 377 -60.97 -18.00 111.45
CA ASP A 377 -60.72 -17.70 112.86
C ASP A 377 -61.85 -16.90 113.51
N ARG A 378 -62.50 -15.96 112.81
CA ARG A 378 -63.76 -15.37 113.30
C ARG A 378 -64.85 -16.42 113.49
N GLU A 379 -65.00 -17.37 112.57
CA GLU A 379 -65.94 -18.48 112.75
C GLU A 379 -65.61 -19.34 113.97
N ARG A 380 -64.33 -19.70 114.16
CA ARG A 380 -63.86 -20.45 115.34
C ARG A 380 -64.17 -19.69 116.63
N VAL A 381 -63.86 -18.39 116.69
CA VAL A 381 -64.21 -17.54 117.84
C VAL A 381 -65.72 -17.51 118.06
N GLN A 382 -66.54 -17.31 117.02
CA GLN A 382 -68.00 -17.35 117.19
C GLN A 382 -68.53 -18.72 117.65
N LYS A 383 -67.95 -19.83 117.19
CA LYS A 383 -68.31 -21.19 117.64
C LYS A 383 -67.99 -21.35 119.13
N LEU A 384 -66.80 -20.91 119.56
CA LEU A 384 -66.40 -20.86 120.98
C LEU A 384 -67.27 -19.90 121.81
N SER A 385 -67.65 -18.73 121.30
CA SER A 385 -68.58 -17.81 121.99
C SER A 385 -69.96 -18.45 122.21
N ARG A 386 -70.48 -19.20 121.23
CA ARG A 386 -71.73 -19.98 121.38
C ARG A 386 -71.57 -21.17 122.33
N GLU A 387 -70.36 -21.66 122.59
CA GLU A 387 -70.08 -22.69 123.60
C GLU A 387 -69.93 -22.10 125.00
N VAL A 388 -69.32 -20.92 125.12
CA VAL A 388 -69.24 -20.15 126.37
C VAL A 388 -70.64 -19.72 126.79
N GLN A 389 -71.42 -19.10 125.90
CA GLN A 389 -72.79 -18.65 126.21
C GLN A 389 -73.67 -19.81 126.70
N ARG A 390 -73.66 -20.97 126.02
CA ARG A 390 -74.41 -22.17 126.47
C ARG A 390 -73.95 -22.69 127.84
N LYS A 391 -72.68 -22.51 128.21
CA LYS A 391 -72.18 -22.84 129.56
C LYS A 391 -72.54 -21.78 130.59
N GLU A 392 -72.62 -20.51 130.21
CA GLU A 392 -73.09 -19.42 131.08
C GLU A 392 -74.60 -19.56 131.36
N GLU A 393 -75.39 -19.88 130.35
CA GLU A 393 -76.82 -20.23 130.45
C GLU A 393 -77.00 -21.44 131.39
N TRP A 394 -76.27 -22.54 131.18
CA TRP A 394 -76.31 -23.72 132.06
C TRP A 394 -75.86 -23.42 133.50
N LEU A 395 -74.87 -22.53 133.69
CA LEU A 395 -74.44 -22.08 135.03
C LEU A 395 -75.46 -21.14 135.68
N GLN A 396 -76.30 -20.45 134.91
CA GLN A 396 -77.44 -19.68 135.42
C GLN A 396 -78.59 -20.62 135.83
N GLU A 397 -78.88 -21.64 135.03
CA GLU A 397 -79.83 -22.70 135.39
C GLU A 397 -79.43 -23.39 136.70
N GLU A 398 -78.16 -23.84 136.83
CA GLU A 398 -77.64 -24.47 138.05
C GLU A 398 -77.77 -23.55 139.27
N ARG A 399 -77.46 -22.26 139.13
CA ARG A 399 -77.68 -21.26 140.19
C ARG A 399 -79.14 -21.14 140.58
N THR A 400 -80.08 -21.06 139.63
CA THR A 400 -81.51 -20.94 139.95
C THR A 400 -82.08 -22.19 140.60
N GLU A 401 -81.66 -23.38 140.18
CA GLU A 401 -82.03 -24.63 140.86
C GLU A 401 -81.39 -24.72 142.25
N ARG A 402 -80.16 -24.23 142.43
CA ARG A 402 -79.48 -24.15 143.73
C ARG A 402 -80.19 -23.18 144.69
N GLU A 403 -80.60 -22.00 144.23
CA GLU A 403 -81.41 -21.03 144.98
C GLU A 403 -82.79 -21.61 145.34
N LYS A 404 -83.42 -22.33 144.42
CA LYS A 404 -84.70 -23.03 144.61
C LYS A 404 -84.60 -24.15 145.66
N VAL A 405 -83.53 -24.95 145.64
CA VAL A 405 -83.25 -25.98 146.66
C VAL A 405 -82.92 -25.35 148.01
N GLU A 406 -82.17 -24.25 148.07
CA GLU A 406 -81.95 -23.50 149.32
C GLU A 406 -83.26 -22.92 149.87
N ALA A 407 -84.17 -22.44 149.02
CA ALA A 407 -85.51 -22.00 149.41
C ALA A 407 -86.41 -23.14 149.90
N GLU A 408 -86.30 -24.35 149.34
CA GLU A 408 -87.02 -25.53 149.83
C GLU A 408 -86.47 -26.05 151.17
N LEU A 409 -85.15 -26.04 151.36
CA LEU A 409 -84.52 -26.23 152.68
C LEU A 409 -84.97 -25.19 153.70
N GLY A 410 -85.22 -23.94 153.27
CA GLY A 410 -85.87 -22.90 154.08
C GLY A 410 -87.26 -23.31 154.56
N LYS A 411 -88.16 -23.67 153.64
CA LYS A 411 -89.53 -24.16 153.93
C LYS A 411 -89.51 -25.36 154.88
N GLU A 412 -88.56 -26.28 154.71
CA GLU A 412 -88.47 -27.48 155.55
C GLU A 412 -87.97 -27.17 156.97
N ARG A 413 -87.02 -26.24 157.12
CA ARG A 413 -86.60 -25.71 158.43
C ARG A 413 -87.76 -24.99 159.13
N ASP A 414 -88.62 -24.28 158.40
CA ASP A 414 -89.81 -23.64 158.94
C ASP A 414 -90.84 -24.67 159.44
N ARG A 415 -91.11 -25.74 158.67
CA ARG A 415 -91.98 -26.86 159.11
C ARG A 415 -91.46 -27.51 160.40
N ASN A 416 -90.17 -27.83 160.43
CA ASN A 416 -89.52 -28.41 161.61
C ASN A 416 -89.60 -27.47 162.83
N ARG A 417 -89.49 -26.14 162.63
CA ARG A 417 -89.68 -25.15 163.72
C ARG A 417 -91.11 -25.14 164.26
N VAL A 418 -92.12 -25.30 163.41
CA VAL A 418 -93.54 -25.40 163.83
C VAL A 418 -93.78 -26.68 164.62
N GLN A 419 -93.34 -27.84 164.12
CA GLN A 419 -93.46 -29.14 164.78
C GLN A 419 -92.75 -29.16 166.15
N LEU A 420 -91.53 -28.58 166.23
CA LEU A 420 -90.80 -28.40 167.50
C LEU A 420 -91.41 -27.35 168.44
N GLY A 421 -92.43 -26.61 168.00
CA GLY A 421 -93.30 -25.76 168.82
C GLY A 421 -94.56 -26.51 169.29
N GLU A 422 -95.13 -27.36 168.44
CA GLU A 422 -96.27 -28.24 168.74
C GLU A 422 -95.93 -29.25 169.84
N VAL A 423 -94.88 -30.06 169.63
CA VAL A 423 -94.38 -31.01 170.64
C VAL A 423 -94.01 -30.33 171.96
N ARG A 424 -93.62 -29.04 171.91
CA ARG A 424 -93.29 -28.26 173.11
C ARG A 424 -94.52 -27.84 173.91
N ARG A 425 -95.65 -27.54 173.24
CA ARG A 425 -96.95 -27.31 173.87
C ARG A 425 -97.50 -28.61 174.46
N GLU A 426 -97.49 -29.68 173.67
CA GLU A 426 -97.92 -31.02 174.13
C GLU A 426 -97.15 -31.47 175.39
N LEU A 427 -95.83 -31.23 175.45
CA LEU A 427 -95.03 -31.49 176.65
C LEU A 427 -95.38 -30.58 177.85
N GLN A 428 -95.88 -29.37 177.64
CA GLN A 428 -96.38 -28.50 178.71
C GLN A 428 -97.74 -28.99 179.23
N ASP A 429 -98.64 -29.38 178.32
CA ASP A 429 -99.98 -29.88 178.63
C ASP A 429 -99.94 -31.24 179.33
N LEU A 430 -99.12 -32.18 178.85
CA LEU A 430 -98.84 -33.47 179.51
C LEU A 430 -98.19 -33.28 180.88
N ARG A 431 -97.32 -32.27 181.05
CA ARG A 431 -96.78 -31.90 182.37
C ARG A 431 -97.83 -31.23 183.27
N ALA A 432 -98.93 -30.69 182.73
CA ALA A 432 -100.04 -30.19 183.53
C ALA A 432 -100.96 -31.34 183.96
N SER A 433 -101.36 -32.23 183.05
CA SER A 433 -102.18 -33.40 183.41
C SER A 433 -101.49 -34.32 184.42
N LEU A 434 -100.18 -34.55 184.29
CA LEU A 434 -99.40 -35.32 185.26
C LEU A 434 -99.41 -34.70 186.67
N ARG A 435 -99.50 -33.37 186.79
CA ARG A 435 -99.63 -32.66 188.09
C ARG A 435 -101.02 -32.86 188.70
N GLU A 436 -102.08 -32.87 187.90
CA GLU A 436 -103.43 -33.13 188.42
C GLU A 436 -103.60 -34.61 188.84
N VAL A 437 -103.12 -35.56 188.02
CA VAL A 437 -103.10 -36.99 188.38
C VAL A 437 -102.30 -37.27 189.66
N HIS A 438 -101.26 -36.47 189.96
CA HIS A 438 -100.53 -36.59 191.23
C HIS A 438 -101.40 -36.21 192.44
N LYS A 439 -102.11 -35.07 192.38
CA LYS A 439 -103.04 -34.63 193.44
C LYS A 439 -104.20 -35.61 193.62
N GLU A 440 -104.67 -36.21 192.53
CA GLU A 440 -105.73 -37.21 192.56
C GLU A 440 -105.26 -38.52 193.21
N LYS A 441 -104.02 -38.95 192.93
CA LYS A 441 -103.36 -40.04 193.65
C LYS A 441 -103.21 -39.75 195.15
N GLU A 442 -102.90 -38.50 195.54
CA GLU A 442 -102.81 -38.09 196.95
C GLU A 442 -104.18 -38.16 197.65
N ARG A 443 -105.28 -37.73 197.00
CA ARG A 443 -106.64 -37.95 197.51
C ARG A 443 -106.96 -39.43 197.69
N ASN A 444 -106.71 -40.25 196.67
CA ASN A 444 -106.97 -41.69 196.71
C ASN A 444 -106.17 -42.40 197.81
N LEU A 445 -104.99 -41.88 198.20
CA LEU A 445 -104.21 -42.40 199.33
C LEU A 445 -104.84 -42.04 200.69
N LEU A 446 -105.38 -40.84 200.85
CA LEU A 446 -106.11 -40.44 202.05
C LEU A 446 -107.42 -41.24 202.21
N GLU A 447 -108.17 -41.42 201.12
CA GLU A 447 -109.38 -42.26 201.10
C GLU A 447 -109.06 -43.72 201.41
N LYS A 448 -107.95 -44.26 200.88
CA LYS A 448 -107.47 -45.61 201.22
C LYS A 448 -107.12 -45.74 202.71
N GLN A 449 -106.52 -44.73 203.33
CA GLN A 449 -106.23 -44.74 204.77
C GLN A 449 -107.52 -44.79 205.60
N HIS A 450 -108.53 -43.97 205.26
CA HIS A 450 -109.86 -44.02 205.88
C HIS A 450 -110.53 -45.40 205.72
N LEU A 451 -110.44 -46.02 204.53
CA LEU A 451 -111.00 -47.36 204.27
C LEU A 451 -110.33 -48.47 205.10
N MET A 452 -109.00 -48.45 205.26
CA MET A 452 -108.31 -49.46 206.06
C MET A 452 -108.65 -49.34 207.56
N GLU A 453 -108.83 -48.12 208.08
CA GLU A 453 -109.25 -47.90 209.46
C GLU A 453 -110.68 -48.42 209.73
N TYR A 454 -111.56 -48.38 208.71
CA TYR A 454 -112.91 -48.94 208.77
C TYR A 454 -112.91 -50.48 208.69
N ILE A 455 -112.09 -51.08 207.83
CA ILE A 455 -111.95 -52.55 207.72
C ILE A 455 -111.50 -53.14 209.07
N ARG A 456 -110.50 -52.53 209.72
CA ARG A 456 -109.98 -52.95 211.03
C ARG A 456 -111.05 -52.98 212.13
N GLN A 457 -112.08 -52.15 212.03
CA GLN A 457 -113.23 -52.12 212.96
C GLN A 457 -114.28 -53.20 212.66
N LEU A 458 -114.32 -53.73 211.43
CA LEU A 458 -115.22 -54.83 211.05
C LEU A 458 -114.63 -56.20 211.42
N GLU A 459 -113.32 -56.38 211.24
CA GLU A 459 -112.64 -57.65 211.53
C GLU A 459 -112.74 -58.04 213.02
N GLN A 460 -112.50 -57.08 213.93
CA GLN A 460 -112.65 -57.29 215.38
C GLN A 460 -114.08 -57.66 215.82
N ARG A 461 -115.10 -57.48 214.97
CA ARG A 461 -116.48 -57.90 215.28
C ARG A 461 -116.75 -59.35 214.86
N LEU A 462 -116.10 -59.84 213.81
CA LEU A 462 -116.26 -61.22 213.32
C LEU A 462 -115.62 -62.25 214.25
N GLU A 463 -114.52 -61.90 214.91
CA GLU A 463 -113.73 -62.76 215.80
C GLU A 463 -114.48 -63.20 217.08
N THR A 464 -115.67 -62.66 217.36
CA THR A 464 -116.44 -62.92 218.59
C THR A 464 -117.67 -63.83 218.42
N VAL A 465 -118.00 -64.28 217.20
CA VAL A 465 -119.27 -64.95 216.88
C VAL A 465 -119.10 -66.45 216.53
N ALA A 466 -117.87 -66.91 216.28
CA ALA A 466 -117.60 -68.20 215.62
C ALA A 466 -117.38 -69.42 216.56
N ASP A 467 -117.52 -69.29 217.88
CA ASP A 467 -117.24 -70.39 218.84
C ASP A 467 -118.48 -71.28 219.11
N ALA A 468 -119.21 -71.63 218.04
CA ALA A 468 -120.54 -72.25 218.13
C ALA A 468 -120.79 -73.41 217.12
N LYS A 469 -119.89 -74.40 217.14
CA LYS A 469 -120.22 -75.85 217.06
C LYS A 469 -120.78 -76.45 215.74
N TRP A 470 -120.20 -77.60 215.36
CA TRP A 470 -120.55 -78.52 214.24
C TRP A 470 -120.14 -78.03 212.84
N SER A 471 -119.43 -78.76 211.96
CA SER A 471 -119.10 -80.18 211.76
C SER A 471 -120.08 -81.00 210.88
N GLU A 472 -119.48 -81.90 210.09
CA GLU A 472 -120.03 -83.00 209.23
C GLU A 472 -120.24 -82.77 207.72
N ALA A 473 -119.90 -83.81 206.93
CA ALA A 473 -120.15 -84.17 205.52
C ALA A 473 -120.16 -83.04 204.43
N ALA A 474 -119.36 -83.02 203.34
CA ALA A 474 -118.61 -84.01 202.54
C ALA A 474 -119.43 -84.92 201.59
N LEU A 475 -119.36 -84.68 200.27
CA LEU A 475 -119.07 -85.65 199.18
C LEU A 475 -119.20 -85.07 197.72
N ASN A 476 -118.43 -85.66 196.79
CA ASN A 476 -118.56 -85.70 195.30
C ASN A 476 -118.07 -84.55 194.36
N ALA A 477 -116.91 -84.81 193.71
CA ALA A 477 -116.52 -84.59 192.28
C ALA A 477 -116.51 -83.16 191.64
N SER A 478 -115.58 -82.77 190.73
CA SER A 478 -114.49 -83.49 190.03
C SER A 478 -113.32 -82.57 189.57
N SER A 479 -112.07 -83.08 189.64
CA SER A 479 -110.90 -82.85 188.75
C SER A 479 -110.41 -81.44 188.31
N ARG A 480 -109.08 -81.16 188.43
CA ARG A 480 -108.43 -80.01 187.75
C ARG A 480 -107.18 -79.30 188.37
N PRO A 481 -106.20 -79.94 189.02
CA PRO A 481 -105.07 -79.23 189.69
C PRO A 481 -103.86 -78.87 188.77
N SER A 482 -102.84 -78.27 189.40
CA SER A 482 -101.54 -77.75 188.88
C SER A 482 -101.62 -76.33 188.28
N SER A 483 -100.73 -75.35 188.55
CA SER A 483 -99.28 -75.32 188.90
C SER A 483 -98.34 -75.64 187.72
N PRO A 484 -97.08 -75.15 187.68
CA PRO A 484 -96.32 -74.45 188.73
C PRO A 484 -95.86 -73.01 188.38
N PHE A 485 -95.02 -72.46 189.24
CA PHE A 485 -94.27 -71.20 189.14
C PHE A 485 -92.83 -71.47 188.65
N ILE A 486 -92.06 -70.40 188.35
CA ILE A 486 -90.58 -70.33 188.22
C ILE A 486 -89.94 -70.64 186.83
N SER A 487 -88.94 -69.79 186.56
CA SER A 487 -88.03 -69.51 185.43
C SER A 487 -87.37 -70.64 184.61
N SER A 488 -87.04 -70.31 183.35
CA SER A 488 -85.67 -69.99 182.88
C SER A 488 -85.81 -68.97 181.71
N GLU A 489 -84.87 -68.13 181.28
CA GLU A 489 -83.42 -68.24 181.05
C GLU A 489 -83.03 -69.31 180.01
N ASP A 490 -82.67 -68.83 178.81
CA ASP A 490 -81.76 -69.49 177.85
C ASP A 490 -81.09 -68.39 177.00
N GLU A 491 -79.90 -68.67 176.46
CA GLU A 491 -79.09 -67.75 175.65
C GLU A 491 -79.17 -68.11 174.14
N ASN A 492 -78.11 -67.78 173.38
CA ASN A 492 -77.75 -68.37 172.09
C ASN A 492 -78.54 -67.87 170.84
N PRO A 493 -77.87 -67.65 169.69
CA PRO A 493 -76.80 -66.67 169.57
C PRO A 493 -76.94 -65.76 168.34
N GLU A 494 -76.55 -64.49 168.45
CA GLU A 494 -75.82 -63.84 167.34
C GLU A 494 -74.95 -62.69 167.87
N ALA A 495 -73.72 -62.58 167.36
CA ALA A 495 -72.72 -61.64 167.82
C ALA A 495 -71.86 -61.16 166.64
N LEU A 496 -71.12 -60.07 166.87
CA LEU A 496 -70.27 -59.35 165.89
C LEU A 496 -71.12 -58.53 164.89
N GLN A 497 -71.30 -57.21 165.11
CA GLN A 497 -70.34 -56.11 164.94
C GLN A 497 -70.23 -55.57 163.51
N THR A 498 -70.12 -54.24 163.40
CA THR A 498 -69.90 -53.42 162.18
C THR A 498 -71.08 -53.29 161.20
N SER A 499 -71.29 -52.16 160.50
CA SER A 499 -70.85 -50.77 160.78
C SER A 499 -71.59 -49.71 159.92
N HIS A 500 -71.97 -48.60 160.56
CA HIS A 500 -72.03 -47.24 159.98
C HIS A 500 -72.78 -47.06 158.62
N PRO A 501 -72.52 -46.05 157.75
CA PRO A 501 -73.46 -44.93 157.68
C PRO A 501 -73.76 -44.42 156.24
N SER A 502 -74.20 -43.15 156.16
CA SER A 502 -74.00 -42.18 155.07
C SER A 502 -73.11 -42.63 153.89
N GLY A 503 -73.71 -42.73 152.70
CA GLY A 503 -73.01 -43.14 151.48
C GLY A 503 -72.09 -42.08 150.85
N LYS A 504 -71.33 -42.50 149.82
CA LYS A 504 -70.55 -41.63 148.93
C LYS A 504 -70.14 -42.33 147.64
N LEU A 505 -70.18 -41.58 146.53
CA LEU A 505 -69.14 -41.48 145.48
C LEU A 505 -68.86 -42.69 144.53
N VAL A 506 -69.27 -42.52 143.24
CA VAL A 506 -68.53 -42.92 141.99
C VAL A 506 -68.43 -44.46 141.70
N THR A 507 -68.58 -44.99 140.48
CA THR A 507 -67.64 -44.91 139.32
C THR A 507 -68.29 -45.37 137.99
N TYR A 508 -67.64 -45.02 136.87
CA TYR A 508 -67.69 -45.44 135.45
C TYR A 508 -68.22 -46.88 135.10
N THR A 509 -68.53 -47.30 133.85
CA THR A 509 -67.80 -47.10 132.56
C THR A 509 -68.62 -47.56 131.32
N LEU A 510 -68.35 -46.95 130.13
CA LEU A 510 -68.26 -47.45 128.71
C LEU A 510 -69.00 -48.77 128.24
N CYS A 511 -69.29 -49.04 126.95
CA CYS A 511 -68.86 -48.48 125.64
C CYS A 511 -69.86 -48.79 124.47
N SER A 512 -69.58 -48.25 123.27
CA SER A 512 -70.11 -48.67 121.94
C SER A 512 -69.41 -49.97 121.41
N PRO A 513 -69.62 -50.52 120.17
CA PRO A 513 -69.28 -49.88 118.86
C PRO A 513 -70.17 -50.39 117.63
N PRO A 514 -69.75 -50.55 116.34
CA PRO A 514 -70.38 -49.79 115.22
C PRO A 514 -70.57 -50.48 113.81
N GLU A 515 -70.93 -49.67 112.78
CA GLU A 515 -70.55 -49.78 111.33
C GLU A 515 -71.05 -50.96 110.44
N PRO A 516 -70.84 -51.03 109.09
CA PRO A 516 -70.08 -50.16 108.15
C PRO A 516 -70.77 -49.77 106.78
N GLU A 517 -69.99 -49.09 105.90
CA GLU A 517 -69.82 -49.31 104.43
C GLU A 517 -70.57 -48.52 103.29
N MET A 518 -69.97 -48.58 102.07
CA MET A 518 -70.47 -48.28 100.69
C MET A 518 -70.65 -46.81 100.19
N LEU A 519 -70.66 -46.48 98.87
CA LEU A 519 -69.87 -46.87 97.66
C LEU A 519 -70.26 -46.03 96.38
N LEU A 520 -69.46 -46.10 95.30
CA LEU A 520 -69.80 -45.98 93.83
C LEU A 520 -69.96 -44.62 93.06
N PHE A 521 -69.77 -44.74 91.72
CA PHE A 521 -69.92 -43.76 90.61
C PHE A 521 -71.23 -44.00 89.79
N PRO A 522 -71.59 -43.14 88.80
CA PRO A 522 -71.30 -43.37 87.35
C PRO A 522 -70.85 -42.07 86.62
N GLY A 523 -70.57 -41.90 85.32
CA GLY A 523 -70.75 -42.62 84.02
C GLY A 523 -71.07 -41.55 82.92
N ASP A 524 -70.96 -41.70 81.59
CA ASP A 524 -70.53 -42.75 80.65
C ASP A 524 -70.39 -42.11 79.21
N VAL A 525 -70.29 -42.92 78.13
CA VAL A 525 -70.55 -42.66 76.67
C VAL A 525 -69.35 -42.85 75.71
N GLN A 526 -69.63 -43.39 74.50
CA GLN A 526 -68.68 -43.99 73.56
C GLN A 526 -68.83 -43.52 72.09
N SER A 527 -67.85 -43.92 71.25
CA SER A 527 -68.01 -44.55 69.91
C SER A 527 -67.90 -43.79 68.57
N GLN A 528 -67.20 -44.48 67.64
CA GLN A 528 -67.34 -44.55 66.16
C GLN A 528 -66.73 -43.48 65.22
N ARG A 529 -66.87 -43.69 63.89
CA ARG A 529 -65.91 -43.35 62.81
C ARG A 529 -66.53 -42.54 61.64
N GLN A 530 -65.72 -41.71 60.97
CA GLN A 530 -65.77 -41.35 59.51
C GLN A 530 -67.05 -40.58 59.05
N VAL A 531 -67.18 -39.81 57.95
CA VAL A 531 -66.46 -39.58 56.67
C VAL A 531 -66.78 -38.13 56.14
N VAL A 532 -66.04 -37.60 55.13
CA VAL A 532 -66.31 -36.40 54.26
C VAL A 532 -66.41 -35.01 54.97
N ILE A 533 -66.25 -33.80 54.39
CA ILE A 533 -66.34 -33.22 53.01
C ILE A 533 -65.17 -32.22 52.70
N SER A 534 -64.77 -32.12 51.42
CA SER A 534 -64.03 -31.09 50.63
C SER A 534 -63.03 -30.06 51.20
N GLN A 535 -61.85 -30.03 50.55
CA GLN A 535 -61.19 -28.91 49.80
C GLN A 535 -61.65 -27.44 49.99
N PRO A 536 -60.74 -26.43 49.91
CA PRO A 536 -59.76 -26.26 48.81
C PRO A 536 -58.28 -26.05 49.20
N GLY A 537 -57.41 -25.97 48.18
CA GLY A 537 -55.94 -25.83 48.30
C GLY A 537 -55.42 -24.38 48.34
N PRO A 538 -54.08 -24.19 48.39
CA PRO A 538 -53.45 -22.88 48.59
C PRO A 538 -53.54 -21.98 47.35
N VAL A 539 -53.95 -20.72 47.56
CA VAL A 539 -54.05 -19.69 46.51
C VAL A 539 -52.77 -18.85 46.48
N SER A 540 -52.29 -18.53 45.27
CA SER A 540 -51.09 -17.72 45.02
C SER A 540 -51.31 -16.22 45.30
N SER A 541 -50.22 -15.50 45.60
CA SER A 541 -50.15 -14.03 45.54
C SER A 541 -49.46 -13.54 44.25
N PRO A 542 -49.65 -12.27 43.82
CA PRO A 542 -50.01 -12.04 42.41
C PRO A 542 -48.98 -11.24 41.57
N ARG A 543 -49.46 -10.76 40.41
CA ARG A 543 -48.73 -10.31 39.20
C ARG A 543 -48.13 -8.89 39.25
N GLN A 544 -47.33 -8.61 38.21
CA GLN A 544 -46.95 -7.30 37.66
C GLN A 544 -48.18 -6.51 37.13
N PRO A 545 -47.99 -5.26 36.64
CA PRO A 545 -47.73 -5.03 35.19
C PRO A 545 -46.58 -4.01 34.94
N GLU A 546 -45.74 -4.15 33.88
CA GLU A 546 -45.81 -3.53 32.52
C GLU A 546 -45.35 -2.03 32.50
N ASP A 547 -44.70 -1.47 31.48
CA ASP A 547 -44.35 -1.98 30.13
C ASP A 547 -43.08 -1.34 29.50
N ASP A 548 -42.75 -1.79 28.28
CA ASP A 548 -42.19 -1.07 27.11
C ASP A 548 -40.67 -0.97 26.78
N THR A 549 -40.38 -1.17 25.48
CA THR A 549 -39.15 -0.90 24.67
C THR A 549 -37.77 -1.41 25.15
N LEU A 550 -37.16 -2.49 24.61
CA LEU A 550 -36.54 -2.70 23.27
C LEU A 550 -35.43 -1.68 22.86
N PRO A 551 -34.36 -2.10 22.12
CA PRO A 551 -33.82 -3.45 21.89
C PRO A 551 -32.25 -3.55 21.93
N HIS A 552 -31.77 -4.78 21.69
CA HIS A 552 -30.38 -5.22 21.55
C HIS A 552 -29.59 -4.62 20.37
N SER A 553 -28.26 -4.78 20.41
CA SER A 553 -27.50 -5.43 19.32
C SER A 553 -26.08 -5.84 19.76
N SER A 554 -25.64 -7.04 19.37
CA SER A 554 -24.24 -7.49 19.37
C SER A 554 -23.99 -8.34 18.11
N GLU A 555 -22.93 -7.98 17.39
CA GLU A 555 -22.00 -8.83 16.62
C GLU A 555 -22.47 -10.15 16.00
N SER A 556 -22.36 -10.24 14.67
CA SER A 556 -21.67 -11.36 13.97
C SER A 556 -21.31 -10.96 12.54
N GLU A 557 -20.20 -11.50 12.04
CA GLU A 557 -19.69 -11.28 10.68
C GLU A 557 -20.22 -12.35 9.69
N GLY A 558 -20.13 -12.07 8.39
CA GLY A 558 -20.49 -12.98 7.30
C GLY A 558 -20.09 -12.41 5.94
N GLU A 559 -19.65 -13.26 5.01
CA GLU A 559 -18.88 -12.88 3.82
C GLU A 559 -19.68 -12.94 2.49
N GLU A 560 -18.98 -12.65 1.38
CA GLU A 560 -19.25 -13.06 -0.02
C GLU A 560 -20.40 -12.41 -0.85
N GLN A 561 -20.01 -11.37 -1.61
CA GLN A 561 -19.79 -11.42 -3.08
C GLN A 561 -20.95 -11.34 -4.14
N GLU A 562 -20.61 -10.64 -5.24
CA GLU A 562 -21.18 -10.59 -6.62
C GLU A 562 -22.42 -9.73 -7.04
N VAL A 563 -22.10 -8.67 -7.83
CA VAL A 563 -22.60 -8.32 -9.19
C VAL A 563 -24.07 -7.94 -9.45
N GLY A 564 -24.28 -6.79 -10.13
CA GLY A 564 -25.54 -6.38 -10.78
C GLY A 564 -25.77 -4.85 -10.82
N HIS A 565 -25.03 -4.04 -11.58
CA HIS A 565 -25.32 -3.60 -12.97
C HIS A 565 -26.62 -2.78 -13.21
N SER A 566 -26.47 -1.67 -13.96
CA SER A 566 -27.49 -0.69 -14.42
C SER A 566 -28.17 0.18 -13.34
N GLY A 567 -28.53 1.44 -13.62
CA GLY A 567 -28.24 2.24 -14.82
C GLY A 567 -28.80 3.68 -14.81
N SER A 568 -28.20 4.53 -15.64
CA SER A 568 -28.72 5.74 -16.31
C SER A 568 -29.58 6.82 -15.58
N GLN A 569 -28.99 8.03 -15.55
CA GLN A 569 -29.53 9.30 -16.10
C GLN A 569 -30.71 10.06 -15.44
N SER A 570 -30.46 11.38 -15.26
CA SER A 570 -31.40 12.52 -15.48
C SER A 570 -32.59 12.68 -14.50
N CYS A 571 -33.22 13.85 -14.33
CA CYS A 571 -32.90 15.23 -14.74
C CYS A 571 -33.65 16.22 -13.83
N GLU A 572 -33.24 17.51 -13.84
CA GLU A 572 -34.12 18.70 -13.66
C GLU A 572 -34.87 18.84 -12.29
N GLU A 573 -35.41 19.99 -11.86
CA GLU A 573 -35.40 21.37 -12.38
C GLU A 573 -35.50 22.44 -11.26
N GLU A 574 -35.42 23.72 -11.68
CA GLU A 574 -35.86 24.98 -11.04
C GLU A 574 -36.07 25.11 -9.51
N THR A 575 -35.45 26.16 -8.95
CA THR A 575 -36.20 27.40 -8.64
C THR A 575 -35.27 28.62 -8.59
N ALA A 576 -35.80 29.81 -8.91
CA ALA A 576 -35.02 31.04 -9.09
C ALA A 576 -35.73 32.29 -8.52
N LEU A 577 -35.12 33.47 -8.73
CA LEU A 577 -35.54 34.81 -8.27
C LEU A 577 -35.24 35.07 -6.77
N LEU A 578 -34.76 36.24 -6.32
CA LEU A 578 -34.77 37.59 -6.91
C LEU A 578 -33.40 38.35 -6.85
N LEU A 579 -33.22 39.27 -7.80
CA LEU A 579 -32.28 40.42 -7.87
C LEU A 579 -33.13 41.72 -7.85
N PRO A 580 -32.62 42.97 -7.97
CA PRO A 580 -31.23 43.49 -8.07
C PRO A 580 -30.81 44.20 -6.75
N ASP A 581 -29.79 45.07 -6.61
CA ASP A 581 -28.82 45.74 -7.52
C ASP A 581 -27.43 45.81 -6.78
N HIS A 582 -26.49 46.77 -6.78
CA HIS A 582 -26.34 48.16 -7.28
C HIS A 582 -25.02 48.34 -8.05
N ARG A 583 -24.90 49.44 -8.83
CA ARG A 583 -23.96 49.53 -9.97
C ARG A 583 -22.95 50.70 -9.92
N SER A 584 -21.66 50.38 -9.87
CA SER A 584 -20.52 51.07 -10.56
C SER A 584 -20.11 52.53 -10.23
N THR A 585 -18.89 52.91 -10.68
CA THR A 585 -18.37 54.29 -10.92
C THR A 585 -17.68 54.98 -9.72
N ILE A 586 -16.52 55.67 -9.77
CA ILE A 586 -15.25 55.64 -10.57
C ILE A 586 -14.30 56.73 -9.97
N PHE A 587 -12.97 56.65 -10.17
CA PHE A 587 -11.90 57.68 -9.93
C PHE A 587 -11.89 58.53 -8.62
N SER A 588 -10.74 58.57 -7.90
CA SER A 588 -9.74 59.64 -8.11
C SER A 588 -8.43 59.41 -7.35
N GLU A 589 -7.44 60.22 -7.69
CA GLU A 589 -6.03 60.19 -7.33
C GLU A 589 -5.70 60.21 -5.82
N LEU A 590 -4.52 59.65 -5.48
CA LEU A 590 -3.46 60.50 -4.94
C LEU A 590 -2.07 59.95 -5.29
N ALA A 591 -1.22 60.81 -5.84
CA ALA A 591 0.22 60.63 -5.87
C ALA A 591 0.85 61.84 -5.16
N ASP A 592 1.84 61.61 -4.31
CA ASP A 592 3.16 62.17 -4.58
C ASP A 592 4.27 61.60 -3.68
N SER A 593 5.49 61.71 -4.18
CA SER A 593 6.76 61.48 -3.48
C SER A 593 7.30 62.85 -2.96
N PRO A 594 8.46 62.98 -2.24
CA PRO A 594 9.67 62.15 -2.40
C PRO A 594 10.49 61.83 -1.14
N LEU A 595 11.58 61.11 -1.42
CA LEU A 595 12.79 60.89 -0.62
C LEU A 595 13.16 61.99 0.38
N TRP A 596 13.58 61.54 1.57
CA TRP A 596 14.89 61.85 2.19
C TRP A 596 15.45 60.58 2.83
#